data_AF-A0A1L7JMM4-F1
#
_entry.id   AF-A0A1L7JMM4-F1
#
_cell.length_a   1.000
_cell.length_b   1.000
_cell.length_c   1.000
_cell.angle_alpha   90.00
_cell.angle_beta   90.00
_cell.angle_gamma   90.00
#
_symmetry.space_group_name_H-M   'P 1'
#
loop_
_entity.id
_entity.type
_entity.pdbx_description
1 polymer ?
#
loop_
_entity_poly.entity_id
_entity_poly.type
_entity_poly.pdbx_seq_one_letter_code
_entity_poly.pdbx_strand_id
1 'polypeptide(L)'
;MNRDIIITGEVRSPQEAVITLNSMTRQNKGSMGTFHTVSPEDFIYDYKNLLMQNGTYTNELSALYDISRAVDFLIMLGINRKTGQRYIKSITEVIFDKSNKEKPYGLNTIFKYDKKIKNLKSK
;
A
#
# COMPACT_ATOMS: atom_id res chain seq x y z
N MET A 1 -10.95 3.85 23.52
CA MET A 1 -11.96 4.14 22.49
C MET A 1 -11.74 3.13 21.37
N ASN A 2 -12.63 2.13 21.24
CA ASN A 2 -12.51 1.05 20.25
C ASN A 2 -12.83 1.65 18.87
N ARG A 3 -11.84 1.83 18.00
CA ARG A 3 -12.07 2.43 16.68
C ARG A 3 -12.42 1.32 15.68
N ASP A 4 -13.53 1.46 14.98
CA ASP A 4 -13.98 0.45 14.02
C ASP A 4 -13.14 0.49 12.74
N ILE A 5 -13.17 1.58 11.98
CA ILE A 5 -12.40 1.71 10.72
C ILE A 5 -11.81 3.12 10.61
N ILE A 6 -10.54 3.25 10.21
CA ILE A 6 -9.90 4.53 9.88
C ILE A 6 -9.68 4.64 8.38
N ILE A 7 -10.11 5.75 7.77
CA ILE A 7 -9.94 6.01 6.34
C ILE A 7 -9.16 7.31 6.15
N THR A 8 -7.97 7.24 5.58
CA THR A 8 -7.21 8.42 5.14
C THR A 8 -7.51 8.68 3.67
N GLY A 9 -8.14 9.81 3.36
CA GLY A 9 -8.54 10.15 1.98
C GLY A 9 -7.39 10.01 0.98
N GLU A 10 -6.30 10.75 1.19
CA GLU A 10 -5.05 10.62 0.43
C GLU A 10 -3.88 11.00 1.34
N VAL A 11 -2.87 10.14 1.42
CA VAL A 11 -1.63 10.43 2.15
C VAL A 11 -0.74 11.30 1.25
N ARG A 12 -0.49 12.55 1.66
CA ARG A 12 0.29 13.54 0.88
C ARG A 12 1.49 14.10 1.62
N SER A 13 1.52 13.94 2.94
CA SER A 13 2.57 14.48 3.80
C SER A 13 3.23 13.39 4.66
N PRO A 14 4.47 13.61 5.13
CA PRO A 14 5.14 12.71 6.07
C PRO A 14 4.34 12.45 7.34
N GLN A 15 3.63 13.45 7.86
CA GLN A 15 2.82 13.34 9.07
C GLN A 15 1.59 12.44 8.84
N GLU A 16 0.90 12.61 7.72
CA GLU A 16 -0.23 11.75 7.35
C GLU A 16 0.20 10.29 7.11
N ALA A 17 1.39 10.07 6.55
CA ALA A 17 1.94 8.73 6.34
C ALA A 17 2.13 8.03 7.69
N VAL A 18 2.73 8.70 8.67
CA VAL A 18 2.93 8.12 10.00
C VAL A 18 1.60 7.86 10.71
N ILE A 19 0.63 8.78 10.64
CA ILE A 19 -0.69 8.57 11.26
C ILE A 19 -1.43 7.40 10.61
N THR A 20 -1.38 7.31 9.28
CA THR A 20 -2.04 6.26 8.50
C THR A 20 -1.41 4.90 8.78
N LEU A 21 -0.08 4.79 8.73
CA LEU A 21 0.61 3.54 9.06
C LEU A 21 0.39 3.10 10.51
N ASN A 22 0.38 4.04 11.46
CA ASN A 22 0.04 3.74 12.85
C ASN A 22 -1.41 3.24 12.99
N SER A 23 -2.34 3.73 12.17
CA SER A 23 -3.71 3.22 12.14
C SER A 23 -3.80 1.79 11.62
N MET A 24 -2.89 1.41 10.70
CA MET A 24 -2.80 0.06 10.15
C MET A 24 -2.17 -0.93 11.12
N THR A 25 -1.18 -0.52 11.91
CA THR A 25 -0.48 -1.40 12.86
C THR A 25 -1.23 -1.63 14.18
N ARG A 26 -2.06 -0.68 14.63
CA ARG A 26 -2.66 -0.68 15.97
C ARG A 26 -4.11 -1.16 15.98
N GLN A 27 -4.35 -2.47 15.99
CA GLN A 27 -5.62 -3.18 16.36
C GLN A 27 -6.96 -2.46 16.05
N ASN A 28 -7.05 -1.64 15.00
CA ASN A 28 -8.32 -1.14 14.50
C ASN A 28 -8.97 -2.29 13.73
N LYS A 29 -10.30 -2.38 13.69
CA LYS A 29 -10.96 -3.47 12.95
C LYS A 29 -10.67 -3.40 11.44
N GLY A 30 -10.21 -2.24 10.97
CA GLY A 30 -9.55 -2.07 9.68
C GLY A 30 -9.05 -0.64 9.46
N SER A 31 -8.20 -0.47 8.46
CA SER A 31 -7.78 0.86 8.01
C SER A 31 -7.47 0.85 6.51
N MET A 32 -7.68 1.98 5.84
CA MET A 32 -7.35 2.13 4.43
C MET A 32 -7.05 3.58 4.08
N GLY A 33 -6.45 3.78 2.93
CA GLY A 33 -6.31 5.10 2.35
C GLY A 33 -5.85 5.06 0.91
N THR A 34 -5.67 6.23 0.30
CA THR A 34 -5.08 6.34 -1.03
C THR A 34 -3.70 6.96 -0.96
N PHE A 35 -2.85 6.58 -1.92
CA PHE A 35 -1.48 7.07 -2.04
C PHE A 35 -1.09 7.10 -3.51
N HIS A 36 -0.39 8.15 -3.93
CA HIS A 36 0.01 8.30 -5.32
C HIS A 36 1.31 7.55 -5.60
N THR A 37 1.21 6.46 -6.37
CA THR A 37 2.36 5.64 -6.83
C THR A 37 2.02 4.97 -8.15
N VAL A 38 3.02 4.42 -8.85
CA VAL A 38 2.87 3.89 -10.22
C VAL A 38 2.75 2.36 -10.27
N SER A 39 3.23 1.66 -9.24
CA SER A 39 3.18 0.21 -9.09
C SER A 39 3.13 -0.24 -7.62
N PRO A 40 2.68 -1.47 -7.33
CA PRO A 40 2.80 -2.05 -5.99
C PRO A 40 4.25 -2.14 -5.49
N GLU A 41 5.20 -2.36 -6.41
CA GLU A 41 6.63 -2.39 -6.12
C GLU A 41 7.12 -1.01 -5.66
N ASP A 42 6.74 0.04 -6.38
CA ASP A 42 7.13 1.42 -6.08
C ASP A 42 6.46 1.94 -4.81
N PHE A 43 5.22 1.51 -4.52
CA PHE A 43 4.49 1.89 -3.30
C PHE A 43 5.35 1.75 -2.03
N ILE A 44 6.01 0.60 -1.87
CA ILE A 44 6.79 0.31 -0.65
C ILE A 44 7.93 1.32 -0.50
N TYR A 45 8.62 1.63 -1.59
CA TYR A 45 9.75 2.56 -1.58
C TYR A 45 9.30 4.02 -1.46
N ASP A 46 8.26 4.42 -2.18
CA ASP A 46 7.68 5.76 -2.16
C ASP A 46 7.15 6.09 -0.76
N TYR A 47 6.40 5.17 -0.16
CA TYR A 47 5.84 5.34 1.18
C TYR A 47 6.95 5.35 2.24
N LYS A 48 7.96 4.47 2.12
CA LYS A 48 9.16 4.50 2.98
C LYS A 48 9.85 5.86 2.91
N ASN A 49 10.12 6.37 1.71
CA ASN A 49 10.76 7.68 1.55
C ASN A 49 9.95 8.80 2.20
N LEU A 50 8.62 8.74 2.10
CA LEU A 50 7.73 9.71 2.75
C LEU A 50 7.79 9.61 4.28
N LEU A 51 7.83 8.40 4.86
CA LEU A 51 7.98 8.20 6.31
C LEU A 51 9.33 8.72 6.83
N MET A 52 10.42 8.50 6.08
CA MET A 52 11.76 8.96 6.45
C MET A 52 11.82 10.49 6.57
N GLN A 53 11.06 11.22 5.74
CA GLN A 53 11.00 12.69 5.79
C GLN A 53 10.37 13.24 7.08
N ASN A 54 9.58 12.46 7.82
CA ASN A 54 8.99 12.92 9.08
C ASN A 54 9.98 12.90 10.26
N GLY A 55 11.14 12.26 10.11
CA GLY A 55 12.10 12.05 11.19
C GLY A 55 11.66 11.02 12.25
N THR A 56 10.49 10.39 12.09
CA THR A 56 10.02 9.30 12.97
C THR A 56 10.86 8.04 12.82
N TYR A 57 11.38 7.79 11.61
CA TYR A 57 12.28 6.68 11.31
C TYR A 57 13.68 7.21 11.10
N THR A 58 14.65 6.60 11.79
CA THR A 58 16.10 6.86 11.62
C THR A 58 16.78 5.79 10.77
N ASN A 59 16.08 4.71 10.46
CA ASN A 59 16.56 3.58 9.68
C ASN A 59 15.52 3.16 8.64
N GLU A 60 15.93 3.10 7.37
CA GLU A 60 15.10 2.66 6.26
C GLU A 60 14.54 1.25 6.44
N LEU A 61 15.32 0.33 7.03
CA LEU A 61 14.89 -1.05 7.25
C LEU A 61 13.74 -1.12 8.26
N SER A 62 13.73 -0.24 9.27
CA SER A 62 12.63 -0.16 10.23
C SER A 62 11.35 0.34 9.57
N ALA A 63 11.44 1.33 8.67
CA ALA A 63 10.30 1.81 7.91
C ALA A 63 9.75 0.73 6.97
N LEU A 64 10.62 0.03 6.24
CA LEU A 64 10.24 -1.09 5.39
C LEU A 64 9.54 -2.19 6.18
N TYR A 65 10.07 -2.55 7.36
CA TYR A 65 9.49 -3.56 8.23
C TYR A 65 8.07 -3.18 8.67
N ASP A 66 7.86 -1.94 9.11
CA ASP A 66 6.55 -1.49 9.56
C ASP A 66 5.54 -1.38 8.42
N ILE A 67 5.94 -0.90 7.23
CA ILE A 67 5.08 -0.90 6.03
C ILE A 67 4.65 -2.34 5.71
N SER A 68 5.62 -3.24 5.64
CA SER A 68 5.40 -4.64 5.25
C SER A 68 4.48 -5.38 6.21
N ARG A 69 4.54 -5.02 7.50
CA ARG A 69 3.69 -5.59 8.54
C ARG A 69 2.28 -5.00 8.55
N ALA A 70 2.12 -3.75 8.14
CA ALA A 70 0.89 -2.99 8.31
C ALA A 70 -0.04 -3.04 7.10
N VAL A 71 0.51 -3.16 5.89
CA VAL A 71 -0.25 -3.14 4.65
C VAL A 71 -0.56 -4.57 4.22
N ASP A 72 -1.84 -4.91 4.10
CA ASP A 72 -2.25 -6.24 3.63
C ASP A 72 -2.45 -6.29 2.10
N PHE A 73 -3.11 -5.27 1.54
CA PHE A 73 -3.48 -5.22 0.13
C PHE A 73 -3.21 -3.86 -0.51
N LEU A 74 -2.79 -3.90 -1.78
CA LEU A 74 -2.65 -2.76 -2.67
C LEU A 74 -3.62 -2.92 -3.84
N ILE A 75 -4.52 -1.96 -4.00
CA ILE A 75 -5.48 -1.90 -5.12
C ILE A 75 -5.04 -0.80 -6.07
N MET A 76 -4.51 -1.19 -7.23
CA MET A 76 -4.05 -0.23 -8.24
C MET A 76 -5.18 0.11 -9.19
N LEU A 77 -5.43 1.40 -9.39
CA LEU A 77 -6.39 1.88 -10.38
C LEU A 77 -5.70 2.20 -11.70
N GLY A 78 -6.41 1.96 -12.81
CA GLY A 78 -6.01 2.31 -14.16
C GLY A 78 -7.10 3.11 -14.85
N ILE A 79 -6.69 3.90 -15.85
CA ILE A 79 -7.59 4.62 -16.76
C ILE A 79 -7.25 4.27 -18.20
N ASN A 80 -8.27 3.94 -18.99
CA ASN A 80 -8.14 3.88 -20.43
C ASN A 80 -8.21 5.32 -20.97
N ARG A 81 -7.06 5.89 -21.33
CA ARG A 81 -6.98 7.29 -21.79
C ARG A 81 -7.75 7.57 -23.08
N LYS A 82 -8.11 6.55 -23.87
CA LYS A 82 -8.92 6.73 -25.09
C LYS A 82 -10.41 6.82 -24.78
N THR A 83 -10.89 6.08 -23.77
CA THR A 83 -12.33 5.97 -23.47
C THR A 83 -12.75 6.64 -22.16
N GLY A 84 -11.79 7.07 -21.33
CA GLY A 84 -12.03 7.59 -19.98
C GLY A 84 -12.38 6.52 -18.95
N GLN A 85 -12.55 5.26 -19.34
CA GLN A 85 -12.99 4.17 -18.46
C GLN A 85 -11.93 3.89 -17.38
N ARG A 86 -12.37 3.90 -16.11
CA ARG A 86 -11.57 3.46 -14.96
C ARG A 86 -11.73 1.97 -14.72
N TYR A 87 -10.67 1.31 -14.27
CA TYR A 87 -10.67 -0.11 -13.93
C TYR A 87 -9.67 -0.39 -12.81
N ILE A 88 -9.86 -1.47 -12.07
CA ILE A 88 -8.83 -1.99 -11.15
C ILE A 88 -7.76 -2.66 -12.02
N LYS A 89 -6.55 -2.10 -12.05
CA LYS A 89 -5.40 -2.61 -12.79
C LYS A 89 -4.88 -3.92 -12.16
N SER A 90 -4.79 -3.94 -10.82
CA SER A 90 -4.37 -5.11 -10.06
C SER A 90 -4.81 -5.02 -8.60
N ILE A 91 -4.91 -6.18 -7.97
CA ILE A 91 -4.98 -6.34 -6.51
C ILE A 91 -3.76 -7.19 -6.12
N THR A 92 -2.92 -6.62 -5.26
CA THR A 92 -1.66 -7.23 -4.84
C THR A 92 -1.65 -7.35 -3.33
N GLU A 93 -1.46 -8.56 -2.84
CA GLU A 93 -1.21 -8.87 -1.44
C GLU A 93 0.25 -8.54 -1.10
N VAL A 94 0.45 -7.92 0.05
CA VAL A 94 1.78 -7.69 0.64
C VAL A 94 1.99 -8.76 1.71
N ILE A 95 2.96 -9.64 1.47
CA ILE A 95 3.26 -10.77 2.35
C ILE A 95 4.40 -10.37 3.25
N PHE A 96 4.14 -10.18 4.54
CA PHE A 96 5.18 -9.86 5.51
C PHE A 96 6.13 -11.04 5.72
N ASP A 97 7.43 -10.84 5.43
CA ASP A 97 8.50 -11.82 5.68
C ASP A 97 9.42 -11.32 6.79
N LYS A 98 9.15 -11.76 8.02
CA LYS A 98 9.97 -11.41 9.18
C LYS A 98 11.41 -11.94 9.11
N SER A 99 11.68 -12.98 8.31
CA SER A 99 13.00 -13.61 8.23
C SER A 99 13.99 -12.79 7.39
N ASN A 100 13.48 -12.04 6.40
CA ASN A 100 14.29 -11.21 5.51
C ASN A 100 14.34 -9.76 6.00
N LYS A 101 15.40 -9.37 6.70
CA LYS A 101 15.53 -8.02 7.27
C LYS A 101 15.77 -6.92 6.22
N GLU A 102 16.38 -7.27 5.08
CA GLU A 102 16.69 -6.30 4.02
C GLU A 102 15.47 -6.05 3.11
N LYS A 103 14.63 -7.08 2.94
CA LYS A 103 13.40 -7.02 2.17
C LYS A 103 12.29 -7.76 2.94
N PRO A 104 11.67 -7.15 3.95
CA PRO A 104 10.72 -7.81 4.84
C PRO A 104 9.33 -8.04 4.21
N TYR A 105 9.25 -8.11 2.89
CA TYR A 105 8.01 -8.30 2.15
C TYR A 105 8.18 -9.10 0.87
N GLY A 106 7.14 -9.87 0.54
CA GLY A 106 6.83 -10.36 -0.79
C GLY A 106 5.61 -9.63 -1.37
N LEU A 107 5.48 -9.63 -2.69
CA LEU A 107 4.29 -9.10 -3.38
C LEU A 107 3.64 -10.20 -4.22
N ASN A 108 2.38 -10.49 -3.92
CA ASN A 108 1.60 -11.51 -4.62
C ASN A 108 0.41 -10.86 -5.32
N THR A 109 0.50 -10.67 -6.64
CA THR A 109 -0.62 -10.12 -7.42
C THR A 109 -1.65 -11.20 -7.68
N ILE A 110 -2.70 -11.21 -6.86
CA ILE A 110 -3.80 -12.18 -6.91
C ILE A 110 -4.82 -11.89 -8.01
N PHE A 111 -4.98 -10.61 -8.39
CA PHE A 111 -5.82 -10.22 -9.52
C PHE A 111 -5.11 -9.23 -10.44
N LYS A 112 -5.28 -9.42 -11.75
CA LYS A 112 -4.76 -8.51 -12.77
C LYS A 112 -5.79 -8.29 -13.87
N TYR A 113 -5.93 -7.04 -14.31
CA TYR A 113 -6.84 -6.70 -15.39
C TYR A 113 -6.33 -7.23 -16.73
N ASP A 114 -7.15 -8.05 -17.38
CA ASP A 114 -6.93 -8.48 -18.76
C ASP A 114 -7.63 -7.52 -19.72
N LYS A 115 -6.81 -6.74 -20.45
CA LYS A 115 -7.30 -5.76 -21.43
C LYS A 115 -8.03 -6.40 -22.61
N LYS A 116 -7.74 -7.67 -22.95
CA LYS A 116 -8.36 -8.36 -24.09
C LYS A 116 -9.81 -8.70 -23.80
N ILE A 117 -10.08 -9.23 -22.61
CA ILE A 117 -11.43 -9.65 -22.21
C ILE A 117 -12.14 -8.66 -21.29
N LYS A 118 -11.50 -7.52 -20.99
CA LYS A 118 -12.01 -6.44 -20.12
C LYS A 118 -12.49 -6.92 -18.75
N ASN A 119 -11.75 -7.84 -18.13
CA ASN A 119 -12.10 -8.45 -16.84
C ASN A 119 -10.88 -8.61 -15.93
N LEU A 120 -11.12 -8.66 -14.62
CA LEU A 120 -10.12 -9.08 -13.64
C LEU A 120 -9.97 -10.59 -13.70
N LYS A 121 -8.73 -11.07 -13.87
CA LYS A 121 -8.40 -12.49 -13.77
C LYS A 121 -7.65 -12.75 -12.49
N SER A 122 -8.03 -13.81 -11.79
CA SER A 122 -7.18 -14.40 -10.76
C SER A 122 -5.91 -14.94 -11.44
N LYS A 123 -4.76 -14.69 -10.83
CA LYS A 123 -3.46 -15.13 -11.35
C LYS A 123 -3.10 -16.52 -10.84
#